data_AF-A0A4U3MQ58-F1
#
_entry.id   AF-A0A4U3MQ58-F1
#
_cell.length_a   1.000
_cell.length_b   1.000
_cell.length_c   1.000
_cell.angle_alpha   90.00
_cell.angle_beta   90.00
_cell.angle_gamma   90.00
#
_symmetry.space_group_name_H-M   'P 1'
#
loop_
_entity.id
_entity.type
_entity.pdbx_description
1 polymer ?
#
loop_
_entity_poly.entity_id
_entity_poly.type
_entity_poly.pdbx_seq_one_letter_code
_entity_poly.pdbx_strand_id
1 'polypeptide(L)'
;MARKMDLRIWVEGTVVAAMAMALSFLPIEFANSGLDLSLGMVPLVLYSFRRGLLPGVAAGFVWGMLNIILGTAMKNFLSVPQIIFEYPFAFAFGGMGGVFARKIQLYFQANRLKSAIRTIILGSVVAVFAR
;
A
#
# COMPACT_ATOMS: atom_id res chain seq x y z
N MET A 1 -7.03 26.99 -6.20
CA MET A 1 -7.95 26.52 -5.14
C MET A 1 -7.55 25.10 -4.76
N ALA A 2 -6.86 24.90 -3.63
CA ALA A 2 -6.53 23.56 -3.15
C ALA A 2 -7.82 22.88 -2.68
N ARG A 3 -8.19 21.73 -3.26
CA ARG A 3 -9.31 20.91 -2.75
C ARG A 3 -8.96 20.50 -1.33
N LYS A 4 -9.73 20.98 -0.34
CA LYS A 4 -9.64 20.49 1.04
C LYS A 4 -9.93 18.99 1.02
N MET A 5 -8.91 18.17 1.29
CA MET A 5 -9.13 16.73 1.44
C MET A 5 -9.97 16.50 2.69
N ASP A 6 -11.02 15.69 2.55
CA ASP A 6 -11.90 15.34 3.65
C ASP A 6 -11.12 14.56 4.71
N LEU A 7 -11.30 14.92 5.98
CA LEU A 7 -10.69 14.26 7.13
C LEU A 7 -10.99 12.75 7.11
N ARG A 8 -12.15 12.36 6.58
CA ARG A 8 -12.55 10.96 6.39
C ARG A 8 -11.54 10.16 5.55
N ILE A 9 -10.93 10.79 4.54
CA ILE A 9 -9.94 10.12 3.68
C ILE A 9 -8.71 9.74 4.51
N TRP A 10 -8.21 10.68 5.30
CA TRP A 10 -7.05 10.45 6.16
C TRP A 10 -7.31 9.39 7.22
N VAL A 11 -8.46 9.45 7.89
CA VAL A 11 -8.87 8.45 8.88
C VAL A 11 -8.94 7.05 8.26
N GLU A 12 -9.55 6.91 7.08
CA GLU A 12 -9.54 5.63 6.36
C GLU A 12 -8.11 5.15 6.05
N GLY A 13 -7.23 6.06 5.64
CA GLY A 13 -5.84 5.73 5.35
C GLY A 13 -5.08 5.23 6.58
N THR A 14 -5.31 5.84 7.75
CA THR A 14 -4.73 5.39 9.02
C THR A 14 -5.27 4.01 9.42
N VAL A 15 -6.57 3.76 9.28
CA VAL A 15 -7.18 2.45 9.57
C VAL A 15 -6.60 1.39 8.64
N VAL A 16 -6.42 1.69 7.36
CA VAL A 16 -5.80 0.78 6.38
C VAL A 16 -4.34 0.50 6.73
N ALA A 17 -3.57 1.52 7.11
CA ALA A 17 -2.18 1.32 7.54
C ALA A 17 -2.08 0.44 8.79
N ALA A 18 -2.97 0.65 9.78
CA ALA A 18 -3.05 -0.18 10.97
C ALA A 18 -3.45 -1.63 10.63
N MET A 19 -4.39 -1.82 9.72
CA MET A 19 -4.80 -3.15 9.26
C MET A 19 -3.68 -3.85 8.47
N ALA A 20 -2.96 -3.13 7.61
CA ALA A 20 -1.80 -3.65 6.91
C ALA A 20 -0.70 -4.07 7.89
N MET A 21 -0.48 -3.29 8.95
CA MET A 21 0.46 -3.63 10.02
C MET A 21 0.02 -4.86 10.81
N ALA A 22 -1.27 -4.97 11.16
CA ALA A 22 -1.80 -6.15 11.83
C ALA A 22 -1.58 -7.42 11.00
N LEU A 23 -1.80 -7.35 9.69
CA LEU A 23 -1.55 -8.46 8.77
C LEU A 23 -0.07 -8.81 8.62
N SER A 24 0.85 -7.86 8.81
CA SER A 24 2.30 -8.11 8.82
C SER A 24 2.77 -9.00 9.97
N PHE A 25 1.98 -9.15 11.03
CA PHE A 25 2.31 -10.04 12.15
C PHE A 25 1.90 -11.49 11.91
N LEU A 26 1.13 -11.78 10.86
CA LEU A 26 0.77 -13.15 10.52
C LEU A 26 1.99 -13.86 9.90
N PRO A 27 2.49 -14.94 10.51
CA PRO A 27 3.63 -15.69 9.99
C PRO A 27 3.16 -16.54 8.82
N ILE A 28 3.12 -15.95 7.62
CA ILE A 28 2.91 -16.68 6.36
C ILE A 28 4.25 -16.78 5.66
N GLU A 29 5.15 -17.51 6.31
CA GLU A 29 6.38 -17.96 5.71
C GLU A 29 6.06 -19.27 5.01
N PHE A 30 6.30 -19.34 3.69
CA PHE A 30 6.33 -20.63 3.03
C PHE A 30 7.56 -21.35 3.57
N ALA A 31 7.34 -22.24 4.55
CA ALA A 31 8.37 -23.05 5.17
C ALA A 31 9.32 -23.58 4.08
N ASN A 32 10.56 -23.06 4.06
CA ASN A 32 11.68 -23.40 3.17
C ASN A 32 11.94 -22.55 1.91
N SER A 33 11.16 -21.51 1.63
CA SER A 33 11.50 -20.58 0.53
C SER A 33 11.60 -19.17 1.10
N GLY A 34 12.72 -18.46 0.87
CA GLY A 34 12.95 -17.07 1.28
C GLY A 34 12.03 -16.05 0.57
N LEU A 35 10.73 -16.36 0.54
CA LEU A 35 9.65 -15.61 -0.06
C LEU A 35 8.66 -15.25 1.06
N ASP A 36 8.66 -13.98 1.44
CA ASP A 36 7.75 -13.44 2.43
C ASP A 36 6.49 -12.88 1.76
N LEU A 37 5.32 -13.42 2.10
CA LEU A 37 4.07 -12.93 1.57
C LEU A 37 3.60 -11.67 2.33
N SER A 38 3.73 -10.50 1.71
CA SER A 38 3.27 -9.24 2.31
C SER A 38 1.75 -9.05 2.19
N LEU A 39 1.00 -9.66 3.10
CA LEU A 39 -0.47 -9.55 3.13
C LEU A 39 -0.98 -8.11 3.27
N GLY A 40 -0.24 -7.23 3.96
CA GLY A 40 -0.61 -5.83 4.13
C GLY A 40 -0.69 -5.03 2.82
N MET A 41 -0.11 -5.53 1.72
CA MET A 41 -0.24 -4.92 0.39
C MET A 41 -1.68 -4.96 -0.12
N VAL A 42 -2.44 -6.01 0.20
CA VAL A 42 -3.82 -6.17 -0.29
C VAL A 42 -4.71 -4.99 0.12
N PRO A 43 -4.85 -4.65 1.40
CA PRO A 43 -5.67 -3.51 1.80
C PRO A 43 -5.07 -2.17 1.38
N LEU A 44 -3.74 -2.01 1.37
CA LEU A 44 -3.08 -0.78 0.93
C LEU A 44 -3.40 -0.47 -0.53
N VAL A 45 -3.22 -1.45 -1.42
CA VAL A 45 -3.46 -1.30 -2.85
C VAL A 45 -4.94 -1.07 -3.12
N LEU A 46 -5.84 -1.80 -2.44
CA LEU A 46 -7.28 -1.58 -2.55
C LEU A 46 -7.68 -0.16 -2.14
N TYR A 47 -7.10 0.35 -1.04
CA TYR A 47 -7.32 1.72 -0.60
C TYR A 47 -6.79 2.75 -1.61
N SER A 48 -5.64 2.49 -2.22
CA SER A 48 -5.08 3.34 -3.28
C SER A 48 -6.01 3.41 -4.50
N PHE A 49 -6.70 2.32 -4.88
CA PHE A 49 -7.71 2.33 -5.95
C PHE A 49 -8.98 3.11 -5.54
N ARG A 50 -9.34 3.07 -4.25
CA ARG A 50 -10.53 3.76 -3.72
C ARG A 50 -10.34 5.27 -3.58
N ARG A 51 -9.18 5.71 -3.08
CA ARG A 51 -8.94 7.12 -2.72
C ARG A 51 -7.93 7.84 -3.61
N GLY A 52 -7.19 7.11 -4.45
CA GLY A 52 -6.22 7.66 -5.37
C GLY A 52 -4.78 7.52 -4.88
N LEU A 53 -3.86 8.04 -5.70
CA LEU A 53 -2.42 7.94 -5.48
C LEU A 53 -1.97 8.59 -4.17
N LEU A 54 -2.28 9.86 -3.96
CA LEU A 54 -1.76 10.62 -2.80
C LEU A 54 -2.18 10.00 -1.46
N PRO A 55 -3.45 9.63 -1.21
CA PRO A 55 -3.82 8.95 0.02
C PRO A 55 -3.19 7.56 0.15
N GLY A 56 -3.08 6.81 -0.95
CA GLY A 56 -2.44 5.48 -0.96
C GLY A 56 -0.97 5.54 -0.57
N VAL A 57 -0.21 6.47 -1.16
CA VAL A 57 1.21 6.69 -0.84
C VAL A 57 1.37 7.11 0.61
N ALA A 58 0.53 8.01 1.12
CA ALA A 58 0.60 8.44 2.50
C ALA A 58 0.26 7.32 3.51
N ALA A 59 -0.75 6.50 3.22
CA ALA A 59 -1.08 5.33 4.04
C ALA A 59 0.08 4.30 4.04
N GLY A 60 0.71 4.09 2.87
CA GLY A 60 1.89 3.24 2.74
C GLY A 60 3.07 3.75 3.55
N PHE A 61 3.34 5.07 3.49
CA PHE A 61 4.37 5.71 4.30
C PHE A 61 4.13 5.50 5.79
N VAL A 62 2.90 5.70 6.27
CA VAL A 62 2.54 5.45 7.69
C VAL A 62 2.78 3.99 8.07
N TRP A 63 2.40 3.04 7.21
CA TRP A 63 2.69 1.63 7.45
C TRP A 63 4.19 1.31 7.49
N GLY A 64 4.99 1.92 6.61
CA GLY A 64 6.46 1.83 6.66
C GLY A 64 7.04 2.38 7.96
N MET A 65 6.54 3.53 8.43
CA MET A 65 6.93 4.12 9.72
C MET A 65 6.56 3.22 10.91
N LEU A 66 5.37 2.60 10.88
CA LEU A 66 4.94 1.65 11.92
C LEU A 66 5.89 0.45 12.02
N ASN A 67 6.46 -0.03 10.91
CA ASN A 67 7.43 -1.11 10.93
C ASN A 67 8.73 -0.72 11.68
N ILE A 68 9.14 0.54 11.60
CA ILE A 68 10.29 1.05 12.35
C ILE A 68 9.93 1.16 13.85
N ILE A 69 8.81 1.82 14.16
CA ILE A 69 8.41 2.12 15.54
C ILE A 69 8.14 0.85 16.35
N LEU A 70 7.50 -0.15 15.73
CA LEU A 70 7.16 -1.42 16.37
C LEU A 70 8.33 -2.43 16.35
N GLY A 71 9.50 -2.03 15.84
CA GLY A 71 10.72 -2.84 15.86
C GLY A 71 10.74 -4.00 14.87
N THR A 72 9.73 -4.17 14.01
CA THR A 72 9.75 -5.22 12.97
C THR A 72 10.85 -4.98 11.94
N ALA A 73 11.16 -3.72 11.65
CA ALA A 73 12.26 -3.32 10.79
C ALA A 73 13.65 -3.60 11.40
N MET A 74 13.77 -3.64 12.73
CA MET A 74 15.06 -3.82 13.40
C MET A 74 15.63 -5.23 13.22
N LYS A 75 14.81 -6.22 12.85
CA LYS A 75 15.28 -7.59 12.55
C LYS A 75 16.28 -7.62 11.40
N ASN A 76 16.14 -6.74 10.42
CA ASN A 76 16.97 -6.65 9.22
C ASN A 76 17.77 -5.34 9.19
N PHE A 77 18.11 -4.79 10.37
CA PHE A 77 18.86 -3.55 10.44
C PHE A 77 20.30 -3.74 10.00
N LEU A 78 20.70 -3.02 8.96
CA LEU A 78 22.10 -2.97 8.52
C LEU A 78 22.68 -1.56 8.63
N SER A 79 21.90 -0.53 8.26
CA SER A 79 22.30 0.87 8.38
C SER A 79 21.09 1.81 8.42
N VAL A 80 21.30 3.04 8.90
CA VAL A 80 20.24 4.07 8.96
C VAL A 80 19.68 4.41 7.57
N PRO A 81 20.50 4.63 6.52
CA PRO A 81 19.96 4.86 5.18
C PRO A 81 19.14 3.68 4.66
N GLN A 82 19.60 2.44 4.87
CA GLN A 82 18.89 1.25 4.40
C GLN A 82 17.48 1.16 4.99
N ILE A 83 17.31 1.31 6.31
CA ILE A 83 15.97 1.28 6.91
C ILE A 83 15.08 2.40 6.35
N ILE A 84 15.61 3.59 6.13
CA ILE A 84 14.81 4.70 5.62
C ILE A 84 14.27 4.37 4.21
N PHE A 85 15.09 3.78 3.34
CA PHE A 85 14.69 3.44 1.97
C PHE A 85 13.79 2.19 1.91
N GLU A 86 14.09 1.14 2.67
CA GLU A 86 13.37 -0.14 2.61
C GLU A 86 12.03 -0.14 3.36
N TYR A 87 11.82 0.80 4.27
CA TYR A 87 10.57 0.89 5.05
C TYR A 87 9.75 2.11 4.62
N PRO A 88 9.99 3.35 5.09
CA PRO A 88 9.19 4.53 4.70
C PRO A 88 8.99 4.68 3.19
N PHE A 89 10.06 4.65 2.39
CA PHE A 89 9.97 4.92 0.96
C PHE A 89 9.41 3.74 0.16
N ALA A 90 9.91 2.52 0.36
CA ALA A 90 9.39 1.34 -0.33
C ALA A 90 7.89 1.14 -0.06
N PHE A 91 7.45 1.29 1.20
CA PHE A 91 6.04 1.12 1.54
C PHE A 91 5.18 2.27 1.02
N ALA A 92 5.70 3.51 0.97
CA ALA A 92 5.03 4.62 0.31
C ALA A 92 4.84 4.34 -1.20
N PHE A 93 5.85 3.77 -1.87
CA PHE A 93 5.77 3.38 -3.26
C PHE A 93 4.79 2.22 -3.51
N GLY A 94 4.53 1.37 -2.51
CA GLY A 94 3.44 0.40 -2.55
C GLY A 94 2.05 1.04 -2.79
N GLY A 95 1.88 2.34 -2.48
CA GLY A 95 0.69 3.11 -2.81
C GLY A 95 0.54 3.51 -4.29
N MET A 96 1.54 3.26 -5.14
CA MET A 96 1.55 3.68 -6.55
C MET A 96 0.50 2.98 -7.43
N GLY A 97 -0.13 1.90 -6.96
CA GLY A 97 -1.32 1.34 -7.61
C GLY A 97 -2.43 2.37 -7.81
N GLY A 98 -2.48 3.40 -6.96
CA GLY A 98 -3.42 4.51 -7.05
C GLY A 98 -3.32 5.38 -8.30
N VAL A 99 -2.26 5.27 -9.12
CA VAL A 99 -2.16 5.95 -10.43
C VAL A 99 -3.36 5.62 -11.32
N PHE A 100 -3.88 4.39 -11.22
CA PHE A 100 -5.01 3.94 -12.04
C PHE A 100 -6.38 4.12 -11.38
N ALA A 101 -6.44 4.66 -10.15
CA ALA A 101 -7.66 4.76 -9.35
C ALA A 101 -8.82 5.40 -10.11
N ARG A 102 -8.58 6.53 -10.80
CA ARG A 102 -9.62 7.23 -11.56
C ARG A 102 -10.17 6.37 -12.70
N LYS A 103 -9.33 5.65 -13.43
CA LYS A 103 -9.77 4.75 -14.52
C LYS A 103 -10.58 3.59 -13.97
N ILE A 104 -10.12 2.99 -12.87
CA ILE A 104 -10.83 1.88 -12.20
C ILE A 104 -12.23 2.33 -11.78
N GLN A 105 -12.34 3.48 -11.09
CA GLN A 105 -13.62 4.04 -10.66
C GLN A 105 -14.57 4.33 -11.83
N LEU A 106 -14.06 4.89 -12.93
CA LEU A 106 -14.86 5.14 -14.13
C LEU A 106 -15.35 3.84 -14.78
N TYR A 107 -14.52 2.79 -14.84
CA TYR A 107 -14.96 1.50 -15.39
C TYR A 107 -16.01 0.82 -14.53
N PHE A 108 -15.94 0.96 -13.20
CA PHE A 108 -17.00 0.48 -12.32
C PHE A 108 -18.31 1.26 -12.51
N GLN A 109 -18.26 2.59 -12.61
CA GLN A 109 -19.46 3.41 -12.88
C GLN A 109 -20.09 3.10 -14.25
N ALA A 110 -19.27 2.81 -15.26
CA ALA A 110 -19.72 2.42 -16.59
C ALA A 110 -20.12 0.94 -16.71
N ASN A 111 -20.14 0.19 -15.60
CA ASN A 111 -20.41 -1.25 -15.54
C ASN A 111 -19.52 -2.11 -16.47
N ARG A 112 -18.28 -1.66 -16.74
CA ARG A 112 -17.30 -2.31 -17.62
C ARG A 112 -16.33 -3.18 -16.83
N LEU A 113 -16.83 -4.26 -16.25
CA LEU A 113 -16.06 -5.13 -15.34
C LEU A 113 -14.76 -5.68 -15.95
N LYS A 114 -14.77 -6.16 -17.20
CA LYS A 114 -13.56 -6.66 -17.86
C LYS A 114 -12.44 -5.61 -17.95
N SER A 115 -12.79 -4.34 -18.16
CA SER A 115 -11.81 -3.25 -18.21
C SER A 115 -11.35 -2.81 -16.82
N ALA A 116 -12.25 -2.85 -15.84
CA ALA A 116 -11.90 -2.62 -14.44
C ALA A 116 -10.87 -3.66 -13.95
N ILE A 117 -11.14 -4.95 -14.16
CA ILE A 117 -10.25 -6.05 -13.73
C ILE A 117 -8.87 -5.94 -14.38
N ARG A 118 -8.80 -5.70 -15.71
CA ARG A 118 -7.51 -5.50 -16.39
C ARG A 118 -6.72 -4.34 -15.79
N THR A 119 -7.39 -3.25 -15.47
CA THR A 119 -6.75 -2.06 -14.89
C THR A 119 -6.32 -2.29 -13.43
N ILE A 120 -7.11 -3.05 -12.65
CA ILE A 120 -6.73 -3.48 -11.29
C ILE A 120 -5.47 -4.33 -11.34
N ILE A 121 -5.39 -5.33 -12.22
CA ILE A 121 -4.21 -6.18 -12.38
C ILE A 121 -2.98 -5.33 -12.71
N LEU A 122 -3.10 -4.42 -13.69
CA LEU A 122 -2.02 -3.49 -14.04
C LEU A 122 -1.61 -2.60 -12.85
N GLY A 123 -2.59 -2.08 -12.11
CA GLY A 123 -2.33 -1.25 -10.93
C GLY A 123 -1.64 -2.01 -9.80
N SER A 124 -2.04 -3.26 -9.55
CA SER A 124 -1.40 -4.12 -8.56
C SER A 124 0.03 -4.48 -8.97
N VAL A 125 0.27 -4.77 -10.24
CA VAL A 125 1.62 -5.01 -10.77
C VAL A 125 2.50 -3.77 -10.57
N VAL A 126 2.00 -2.58 -10.92
CA VAL A 126 2.73 -1.33 -10.69
C VAL A 126 3.01 -1.12 -9.20
N ALA A 127 2.06 -1.37 -8.31
CA ALA A 127 2.27 -1.25 -6.87
C ALA A 127 3.34 -2.21 -6.32
N VAL A 128 3.39 -3.44 -6.83
CA VAL A 128 4.37 -4.45 -6.40
C VAL A 128 5.76 -4.13 -6.95
N PHE A 129 5.89 -3.76 -8.22
CA PHE A 129 7.20 -3.38 -8.80
C PHE A 129 7.76 -2.07 -8.24
N ALA A 130 6.88 -1.19 -7.78
CA ALA A 130 7.23 0.09 -7.18
C ALA A 130 7.86 -0.04 -5.80
N ARG A 131 7.48 -1.08 -5.05
CA ARG A 131 7.89 -1.33 -3.67
C ARG A 131 9.11 -2.24 -3.64
#